data_AF-A0A4U6SRY4-F1
#
_entry.id   AF-A0A4U6SRY4-F1
#
_cell.length_a   1.000
_cell.length_b   1.000
_cell.length_c   1.000
_cell.angle_alpha   90.00
_cell.angle_beta   90.00
_cell.angle_gamma   90.00
#
_symmetry.space_group_name_H-M   'P 1'
#
loop_
_entity.id
_entity.type
_entity.pdbx_description
1 polymer ?
#
loop_
_entity_poly.entity_id
_entity_poly.type
_entity_poly.pdbx_seq_one_letter_code
_entity_poly.pdbx_strand_id
1 'polypeptide(L)'
;MEVEAVSCECCGLEEECTGEYIGGVRAYFGGRWLCGLCSEAVKYEAGKCAGAGAGDVEEAVRAHMAICRTLKSGGPAGRVADGMRQMLRTASWKKAAAAAAASPAPSPRGHHRASPVSVGL
;
A
#
# COMPACT_ATOMS: atom_id res chain seq x y z
N MET A 1 35.76 21.96 -6.57
CA MET A 1 34.35 21.74 -6.18
C MET A 1 34.37 20.95 -4.90
N GLU A 2 33.73 21.46 -3.86
CA GLU A 2 33.60 20.74 -2.58
C GLU A 2 32.49 19.69 -2.71
N VAL A 3 32.73 18.50 -2.19
CA VAL A 3 31.80 17.37 -2.20
C VAL A 3 31.43 17.00 -0.78
N GLU A 4 30.15 16.70 -0.59
CA GLU A 4 29.55 16.38 0.70
C GLU A 4 28.86 15.02 0.62
N ALA A 5 29.02 14.21 1.66
CA ALA A 5 28.28 12.96 1.82
C ALA A 5 26.88 13.27 2.36
N VAL A 6 25.84 12.78 1.65
CA VAL A 6 24.44 13.04 2.00
C VAL A 6 23.62 11.76 1.85
N SER A 7 22.74 11.51 2.82
CA SER A 7 21.89 10.31 2.84
C SER A 7 20.50 10.61 2.28
N CYS A 8 20.05 9.77 1.35
CA CYS A 8 18.73 9.86 0.73
C CYS A 8 17.61 9.69 1.77
N GLU A 9 16.67 10.63 1.81
CA GLU A 9 15.55 10.61 2.75
C GLU A 9 14.53 9.48 2.45
N CYS A 10 14.54 8.92 1.23
CA CYS A 10 13.67 7.79 0.84
C CYS A 10 14.22 6.45 1.31
N CYS A 11 15.44 6.12 0.88
CA CYS A 11 16.01 4.77 1.00
C CYS A 11 17.21 4.70 1.95
N GLY A 12 17.80 5.84 2.34
CA GLY A 12 18.99 5.90 3.17
C GLY A 12 20.30 5.60 2.44
N LEU A 13 20.28 5.49 1.10
CA LEU A 13 21.51 5.40 0.31
C LEU A 13 22.31 6.69 0.47
N GLU A 14 23.59 6.56 0.80
CA GLU A 14 24.54 7.68 0.88
C GLU A 14 25.20 7.91 -0.48
N GLU A 15 25.30 9.17 -0.89
CA GLU A 15 25.96 9.60 -2.12
C GLU A 15 26.89 10.78 -1.81
N GLU A 16 28.02 10.86 -2.51
CA GLU A 16 28.91 12.02 -2.49
C GLU A 16 28.53 12.97 -3.63
N CYS A 17 28.13 14.19 -3.31
CA CYS A 17 27.59 15.14 -4.28
C CYS A 17 28.11 16.56 -4.03
N THR A 18 28.13 17.41 -5.07
CA THR A 18 28.44 18.83 -4.89
C THR A 18 27.28 19.54 -4.20
N GLY A 19 27.59 20.55 -3.39
CA GLY A 19 26.55 21.36 -2.72
C GLY A 19 25.55 22.00 -3.69
N GLU A 20 26.01 22.40 -4.88
CA GLU A 20 25.15 22.92 -5.95
C GLU A 20 24.11 21.90 -6.42
N TYR A 21 24.53 20.65 -6.66
CA TYR A 21 23.62 19.59 -7.07
C TYR A 21 22.64 19.24 -5.95
N ILE A 22 23.11 19.17 -4.69
CA ILE A 22 22.25 18.96 -3.51
C ILE A 22 21.18 20.04 -3.41
N GLY A 23 21.57 21.30 -3.59
CA GLY A 23 20.65 22.44 -3.61
C GLY A 23 19.57 22.32 -4.69
N GLY A 24 19.97 21.95 -5.92
CA GLY A 24 19.04 21.76 -7.03
C GLY A 24 18.03 20.65 -6.80
N VAL A 25 18.48 19.49 -6.30
CA VAL A 25 17.59 18.36 -5.97
C VAL A 25 16.61 18.74 -4.86
N ARG A 26 17.09 19.38 -3.78
CA ARG A 26 16.22 19.84 -2.70
C ARG A 26 15.18 20.86 -3.19
N ALA A 27 15.57 21.81 -4.04
CA ALA A 27 14.63 22.77 -4.60
C ALA A 27 13.52 22.10 -5.43
N TYR A 28 13.84 21.04 -6.16
CA TYR A 28 12.88 20.31 -6.99
C TYR A 28 11.91 19.44 -6.17
N PHE A 29 12.38 18.80 -5.09
CA PHE A 29 11.59 17.82 -4.32
C PHE A 29 11.06 18.34 -2.98
N GLY A 30 10.76 19.65 -2.87
CA GLY A 30 10.13 20.22 -1.67
C GLY A 30 11.05 20.29 -0.46
N GLY A 31 12.34 20.58 -0.68
CA GLY A 31 13.36 20.72 0.35
C GLY A 31 14.10 19.42 0.71
N ARG A 32 13.71 18.29 0.11
CA ARG A 32 14.24 16.97 0.46
C ARG A 32 15.33 16.50 -0.49
N TRP A 33 16.32 15.81 0.06
CA TRP A 33 17.34 15.12 -0.73
C TRP A 33 16.89 13.71 -1.12
N LEU A 34 16.94 13.42 -2.42
CA LEU A 34 16.72 12.10 -3.01
C LEU A 34 17.97 11.67 -3.78
N CYS A 35 18.38 10.43 -3.61
CA CYS A 35 19.47 9.87 -4.41
C CYS A 35 19.12 9.85 -5.91
N GLY A 36 20.11 9.65 -6.77
CA GLY A 36 19.90 9.63 -8.23
C GLY A 36 18.79 8.67 -8.67
N LEU A 37 18.73 7.47 -8.08
CA LEU A 37 17.73 6.46 -8.42
C LEU A 37 16.31 6.85 -7.96
N CYS A 38 16.16 7.37 -6.74
CA CYS A 38 14.86 7.81 -6.23
C CYS A 38 14.37 9.05 -6.99
N SER A 39 15.28 9.96 -7.35
CA SER A 39 14.96 11.14 -8.15
C SER A 39 14.37 10.77 -9.51
N GLU A 40 15.00 9.85 -10.23
CA GLU A 40 14.50 9.40 -11.54
C GLU A 40 13.17 8.64 -11.42
N ALA A 41 13.00 7.81 -10.40
CA ALA A 41 11.73 7.13 -10.15
C ALA A 41 10.58 8.12 -9.89
N VAL A 42 10.80 9.13 -9.06
CA VAL A 42 9.78 10.17 -8.79
C VAL A 42 9.47 10.98 -10.05
N LYS A 43 10.48 11.41 -10.81
CA LYS A 43 10.27 12.16 -12.06
C LYS A 43 9.50 11.34 -13.09
N TYR A 44 9.79 10.03 -13.19
CA TYR A 44 9.08 9.13 -14.08
C TYR A 44 7.59 9.02 -13.71
N GLU A 45 7.27 8.82 -12.43
CA GLU A 45 5.88 8.76 -11.96
C GLU A 45 5.15 10.11 -12.14
N ALA A 46 5.81 11.24 -11.82
CA ALA A 46 5.24 12.57 -12.03
C ALA A 46 4.96 12.86 -13.52
N GLY A 47 5.88 12.47 -14.41
CA GLY A 47 5.72 12.63 -15.86
C GLY A 47 4.64 11.73 -16.46
N LYS A 48 4.42 10.54 -15.89
CA LYS A 48 3.37 9.61 -16.33
C LYS A 48 1.95 10.16 -16.05
N CYS A 49 1.82 10.98 -15.02
CA CYS A 49 0.57 11.68 -14.68
C CYS A 49 0.35 12.98 -15.48
N ALA A 50 1.35 13.50 -16.19
CA ALA A 50 1.26 14.79 -16.89
C ALA A 50 0.20 14.84 -18.00
N GLY A 51 -0.26 13.70 -18.53
CA GLY A 51 -1.39 13.61 -19.45
C GLY A 51 -2.78 13.80 -18.80
N ALA A 52 -2.86 13.79 -17.46
CA ALA A 52 -4.11 13.88 -16.69
C ALA A 52 -4.20 15.16 -15.83
N GLY A 53 -3.36 16.16 -16.11
CA GLY A 53 -3.12 17.32 -15.24
C GLY A 53 -1.79 17.17 -14.53
N ALA A 54 -1.04 18.27 -14.36
CA ALA A 54 0.28 18.26 -13.74
C ALA A 54 0.21 17.55 -12.37
N GLY A 55 0.61 16.28 -12.34
CA GLY A 55 0.69 15.48 -11.14
C GLY A 55 1.68 16.16 -10.21
N ASP A 56 1.21 16.52 -9.02
CA ASP A 56 2.00 17.22 -8.03
C ASP A 56 3.27 16.41 -7.74
N VAL A 57 4.45 16.97 -8.01
CA VAL A 57 5.73 16.30 -7.74
C VAL A 57 5.78 15.84 -6.27
N GLU A 58 5.14 16.60 -5.38
CA GLU A 58 5.00 16.24 -3.96
C GLU A 58 4.18 14.96 -3.76
N GLU A 59 3.13 14.74 -4.55
CA GLU A 59 2.36 13.50 -4.56
C GLU A 59 3.19 12.32 -5.04
N ALA A 60 3.94 12.49 -6.13
CA ALA A 60 4.84 11.46 -6.63
C ALA A 60 5.93 11.11 -5.59
N VAL A 61 6.50 12.11 -4.92
CA VAL A 61 7.46 11.90 -3.82
C VAL A 61 6.80 11.12 -2.67
N ARG A 62 5.61 11.53 -2.22
CA ARG A 62 4.86 10.86 -1.14
C ARG A 62 4.57 9.40 -1.47
N ALA A 63 4.11 9.12 -2.69
CA ALA A 63 3.84 7.76 -3.16
C ALA A 63 5.12 6.92 -3.20
N HIS A 64 6.20 7.46 -3.76
CA HIS A 64 7.49 6.78 -3.86
C HIS A 64 8.08 6.46 -2.48
N MET A 65 8.03 7.41 -1.54
CA MET A 65 8.51 7.19 -0.17
C MET A 65 7.73 6.11 0.58
N ALA A 66 6.42 6.00 0.36
CA ALA A 66 5.63 4.91 0.94
C ALA A 66 6.13 3.54 0.45
N ILE A 67 6.48 3.43 -0.84
CA ILE A 67 7.03 2.20 -1.43
C ILE A 67 8.46 1.94 -0.96
N CYS A 68 9.35 2.95 -0.95
CA CYS A 68 10.72 2.81 -0.41
C CYS A 68 10.70 2.22 1.01
N ARG A 69 9.80 2.71 1.87
CA ARG A 69 9.73 2.27 3.27
C ARG A 69 9.35 0.79 3.40
N THR A 70 8.44 0.28 2.58
CA THR A 70 8.09 -1.15 2.61
C THR A 70 9.21 -2.04 2.11
N LEU A 71 10.02 -1.56 1.16
CA LEU A 71 11.20 -2.29 0.66
C LEU A 71 12.36 -2.29 1.66
N LYS A 72 12.50 -1.19 2.42
CA LYS A 72 13.49 -1.06 3.50
C LYS A 72 13.12 -1.91 4.72
N SER A 73 11.83 -2.05 5.04
CA SER A 73 11.38 -2.86 6.16
C SER A 73 11.61 -4.36 5.91
N GLY A 74 12.42 -4.98 6.78
CA GLY A 74 12.52 -6.43 6.89
C GLY A 74 13.57 -7.13 6.02
N GLY A 75 14.18 -6.45 5.04
CA GLY A 75 15.16 -7.07 4.14
C GLY A 75 14.59 -8.28 3.37
N PRO A 76 15.43 -9.11 2.73
CA PRO A 76 14.95 -10.29 2.01
C PRO A 76 14.11 -11.24 2.88
N ALA A 77 14.53 -11.48 4.13
CA ALA A 77 13.83 -12.36 5.06
C ALA A 77 12.44 -11.81 5.47
N GLY A 78 12.33 -10.51 5.73
CA GLY A 78 11.06 -9.86 6.05
C GLY A 78 10.08 -9.88 4.90
N ARG A 79 10.55 -9.71 3.65
CA ARG A 79 9.70 -9.87 2.47
C ARG A 79 9.17 -11.30 2.32
N VAL A 80 9.99 -12.31 2.58
CA VAL A 80 9.56 -13.72 2.62
C VAL A 80 8.52 -13.92 3.72
N ALA A 81 8.79 -13.42 4.93
CA ALA A 81 7.86 -13.52 6.06
C ALA A 81 6.52 -12.83 5.78
N ASP A 82 6.52 -11.66 5.13
CA ASP A 82 5.30 -10.95 4.73
C ASP A 82 4.52 -11.71 3.66
N GLY A 83 5.22 -12.30 2.69
CA GLY A 83 4.62 -13.21 1.72
C GLY A 83 3.94 -14.40 2.41
N MET A 84 4.63 -15.05 3.35
CA MET A 84 4.06 -16.15 4.14
C MET A 84 2.84 -15.72 4.95
N ARG A 85 2.91 -14.57 5.63
CA ARG A 85 1.77 -14.00 6.38
C ARG A 85 0.57 -13.76 5.45
N GLN A 86 0.80 -13.24 4.25
CA GLN A 86 -0.25 -12.99 3.27
C GLN A 86 -0.90 -14.28 2.76
N MET A 87 -0.12 -15.34 2.52
CA MET A 87 -0.66 -16.65 2.15
C MET A 87 -1.54 -17.24 3.26
N LEU A 88 -1.12 -17.14 4.52
CA LEU A 88 -1.91 -17.65 5.65
C LEU A 88 -3.21 -16.87 5.87
N ARG A 89 -3.18 -15.53 5.70
CA ARG A 89 -4.38 -14.69 5.76
C ARG A 89 -5.39 -15.05 4.67
N THR A 90 -4.93 -15.22 3.44
CA THR A 90 -5.80 -15.56 2.31
C THR A 90 -6.38 -16.97 2.42
N ALA A 91 -5.59 -17.95 2.91
CA ALA A 91 -6.08 -19.29 3.19
C ALA A 91 -7.16 -19.30 4.30
N SER A 92 -6.95 -18.51 5.35
CA SER A 92 -7.91 -18.37 6.46
C SER A 92 -9.22 -17.74 5.99
N TRP A 93 -9.15 -16.70 5.16
CA TRP A 93 -10.33 -16.08 4.52
C TRP A 93 -11.12 -17.10 3.68
N LYS A 94 -10.44 -17.87 2.82
CA LYS A 94 -11.10 -18.90 1.99
C LYS A 94 -11.79 -19.97 2.85
N LYS A 95 -11.16 -20.38 3.96
CA LYS A 95 -11.76 -21.31 4.91
C LYS A 95 -12.98 -20.72 5.62
N ALA A 96 -12.92 -19.46 6.04
CA ALA A 96 -14.05 -18.76 6.65
C ALA A 96 -15.23 -18.59 5.68
N ALA A 97 -14.96 -18.21 4.43
CA ALA A 97 -15.96 -18.11 3.38
C ALA A 97 -16.61 -19.48 3.06
N ALA A 98 -15.81 -20.55 3.00
CA ALA A 98 -16.33 -21.90 2.81
C ALA A 98 -17.18 -22.38 4.01
N ALA A 99 -16.77 -22.08 5.25
CA ALA A 99 -17.54 -22.42 6.45
C ALA A 99 -18.86 -21.64 6.55
N ALA A 100 -18.86 -20.37 6.12
CA ALA A 100 -20.08 -19.56 6.01
C ALA A 100 -21.04 -20.09 4.93
N ALA A 101 -20.52 -20.54 3.79
CA ALA A 101 -21.31 -21.17 2.73
C ALA A 101 -21.83 -22.57 3.09
N ALA A 102 -21.12 -23.30 3.95
CA ALA A 102 -21.49 -24.63 4.43
C ALA A 102 -22.40 -24.61 5.68
N SER A 103 -22.66 -23.44 6.27
CA SER A 103 -23.58 -23.31 7.39
C SER A 103 -25.03 -23.44 6.87
N PRO A 104 -25.81 -24.43 7.34
CA PRO A 104 -27.20 -24.57 6.91
C PRO A 104 -28.00 -23.37 7.43
N ALA A 105 -28.81 -22.76 6.57
CA ALA A 105 -29.80 -21.77 6.98
C ALA A 105 -30.66 -22.34 8.12
N PRO A 106 -31.01 -21.55 9.15
CA PRO A 106 -31.91 -22.03 10.19
C PRO A 106 -33.22 -22.47 9.53
N SER A 107 -33.55 -23.75 9.70
CA SER A 107 -34.81 -24.33 9.22
C SER A 107 -35.98 -23.50 9.74
N PRO A 108 -36.95 -23.07 8.89
CA PRO A 108 -38.10 -22.34 9.38
C PRO A 108 -38.88 -23.27 10.31
N ARG A 109 -38.87 -22.96 11.61
CA ARG A 109 -39.67 -23.66 12.61
C ARG A 109 -41.14 -23.56 12.21
N GLY A 110 -41.81 -24.71 12.22
CA GLY A 110 -43.15 -24.92 11.71
C GLY A 110 -44.17 -23.92 12.22
N HIS A 111 -44.95 -23.38 11.30
CA HIS A 111 -46.19 -22.69 11.59
C HIS A 111 -47.25 -23.78 11.78
N HIS A 112 -47.62 -24.05 13.04
CA HIS A 112 -48.83 -24.78 13.33
C HIS A 112 -50.00 -23.99 12.74
N ARG A 113 -50.58 -24.48 11.65
CA ARG A 113 -51.88 -23.98 11.16
C ARG A 113 -52.92 -24.27 12.24
N ALA A 114 -53.29 -23.24 12.99
CA ALA A 114 -54.54 -23.27 13.73
C ALA A 114 -55.67 -23.22 12.70
N SER A 115 -56.43 -24.32 12.57
CA SER A 115 -57.73 -24.29 11.91
C SER A 115 -58.71 -23.51 12.80
N PRO A 116 -59.49 -22.56 12.26
CA PRO A 116 -60.59 -21.99 13.00
C PRO A 116 -61.73 -23.01 13.04
N VAL A 117 -62.08 -23.49 14.24
CA VAL A 117 -63.32 -24.23 14.45
C VAL A 117 -64.44 -23.19 14.57
N SER A 118 -65.32 -23.18 13.58
CA SER A 118 -66.56 -22.41 13.60
C SER A 118 -67.53 -23.04 14.61
N VAL A 119 -67.86 -22.32 15.69
CA VAL A 119 -69.05 -22.62 16.51
C VAL A 119 -70.20 -21.76 15.97
N GLY A 120 -71.22 -22.44 15.44
CA GLY A 120 -72.49 -21.86 15.04
C GLY A 120 -73.63 -22.72 15.58
N LEU A 121 -74.55 -22.03 16.27
CA LEU A 121 -75.79 -22.44 16.95
C LEU A 121 -75.65 -23.08 18.33
#